data_AF-A0A124IUT2-F1
#
_entry.id   AF-A0A124IUT2-F1
#
_cell.length_a   1.000
_cell.length_b   1.000
_cell.length_c   1.000
_cell.angle_alpha   90.00
_cell.angle_beta   90.00
_cell.angle_gamma   90.00
#
_symmetry.space_group_name_H-M   'P 1'
#
loop_
_entity.id
_entity.type
_entity.pdbx_description
1 polymer ?
#
loop_
_entity_poly.entity_id
_entity_poly.type
_entity_poly.pdbx_seq_one_letter_code
_entity_poly.pdbx_strand_id
1 'polypeptide(L)'
;MNRPIWFVVYIYVTNDTTPPPLPGNPLLTYQRVLLSNETWVAPLSLRLNETGDFRLVGELWMYDPLNLTLTYTGEYVQLRVNATGG
;
A
#
# COMPACT_ATOMS: atom_id res chain seq x y z
N MET A 1 -12.87 12.50 -16.02
CA MET A 1 -11.80 11.74 -16.72
C MET A 1 -12.30 10.32 -16.93
N ASN A 2 -12.56 9.90 -18.17
CA ASN A 2 -13.19 8.59 -18.49
C ASN A 2 -12.17 7.55 -18.98
N ARG A 3 -10.95 7.55 -18.43
CA ARG A 3 -9.86 6.67 -18.86
C ARG A 3 -9.55 5.67 -17.74
N PRO A 4 -9.32 4.38 -18.07
CA PRO A 4 -8.85 3.40 -17.10
C PRO A 4 -7.50 3.84 -16.54
N ILE A 5 -7.33 3.75 -15.22
CA ILE A 5 -6.06 4.03 -14.53
C ILE A 5 -5.62 2.76 -13.83
N TRP A 6 -4.34 2.41 -13.98
CA TRP A 6 -3.74 1.30 -13.27
C TRP A 6 -3.23 1.79 -11.91
N PHE A 7 -3.88 1.31 -10.84
CA PHE A 7 -3.46 1.55 -9.47
C PHE A 7 -2.65 0.38 -8.93
N VAL A 8 -1.64 0.70 -8.13
CA VAL A 8 -0.82 -0.25 -7.39
C VAL A 8 -0.83 0.17 -5.92
N VAL A 9 -1.08 -0.78 -5.04
CA VAL A 9 -1.06 -0.59 -3.59
C VAL A 9 0.07 -1.43 -3.03
N TYR A 10 1.05 -0.75 -2.44
CA TYR A 10 2.18 -1.38 -1.77
C TYR A 10 1.92 -1.44 -0.27
N ILE A 11 2.09 -2.62 0.31
CA ILE A 11 1.90 -2.86 1.74
C ILE A 11 3.26 -3.15 2.37
N TYR A 12 3.59 -2.39 3.40
CA TYR A 12 4.81 -2.53 4.19
C TYR A 12 4.45 -2.87 5.63
N VAL A 13 5.31 -3.67 6.26
CA VAL A 13 5.34 -3.87 7.71
C VAL A 13 6.71 -3.41 8.18
N THR A 14 6.73 -2.42 9.06
CA THR A 14 7.95 -1.81 9.58
C THR A 14 7.77 -1.43 11.04
N ASN A 15 8.85 -1.15 11.75
CA ASN A 15 8.84 -0.50 13.07
C ASN A 15 9.34 0.96 13.00
N ASP A 16 9.72 1.43 11.81
CA ASP A 16 10.19 2.79 11.58
C ASP A 16 9.03 3.80 11.50
N THR A 17 9.35 5.05 11.81
CA THR A 17 8.49 6.24 11.76
C THR A 17 8.65 7.05 10.48
N THR A 18 9.57 6.70 9.57
CA THR A 18 9.75 7.36 8.27
C THR A 18 8.42 7.53 7.52
N PRO A 19 8.08 8.72 7.02
CA PRO A 19 6.86 8.93 6.25
C PRO A 19 6.96 8.29 4.85
N PRO A 20 5.84 7.86 4.25
CA PRO A 20 5.82 7.37 2.86
C PRO A 20 6.31 8.40 1.83
N PRO A 21 6.84 7.95 0.68
CA PRO A 21 7.00 6.56 0.27
C PRO A 21 8.17 5.87 1.00
N LEU A 22 7.93 4.68 1.53
CA LEU A 22 8.91 3.92 2.29
C LEU A 22 10.00 3.36 1.38
N PRO A 23 11.28 3.40 1.81
CA PRO A 23 12.35 2.77 1.06
C PRO A 23 12.26 1.24 1.16
N GLY A 24 12.68 0.56 0.09
CA GLY A 24 12.79 -0.90 0.05
C GLY A 24 11.59 -1.60 -0.59
N ASN A 25 11.57 -2.93 -0.45
CA ASN A 25 10.59 -3.77 -1.12
C ASN A 25 9.32 -3.92 -0.28
N PRO A 26 8.12 -3.79 -0.87
CA PRO A 26 6.89 -4.04 -0.16
C PRO A 26 6.74 -5.51 0.22
N LEU A 27 6.08 -5.77 1.34
CA LEU A 27 5.73 -7.12 1.77
C LEU A 27 4.66 -7.73 0.84
N LEU A 28 3.67 -6.94 0.46
CA LEU A 28 2.61 -7.33 -0.47
C LEU A 28 2.39 -6.23 -1.51
N THR A 29 2.05 -6.65 -2.73
CA THR A 29 1.66 -5.76 -3.82
C THR A 29 0.30 -6.17 -4.33
N TYR A 30 -0.61 -5.22 -4.34
CA TYR A 30 -1.95 -5.34 -4.91
C TYR A 30 -2.02 -4.41 -6.12
N GLN A 31 -2.66 -4.85 -7.20
CA GLN A 31 -2.74 -4.02 -8.40
C GLN A 31 -4.04 -4.26 -9.15
N ARG A 32 -4.63 -3.18 -9.66
CA ARG A 32 -5.88 -3.25 -10.43
C ARG A 32 -6.02 -2.05 -11.35
N VAL A 33 -6.54 -2.28 -12.55
CA VAL A 33 -7.03 -1.23 -13.43
C VAL A 33 -8.46 -0.89 -13.02
N LEU A 34 -8.72 0.39 -12.73
CA LEU A 34 -10.05 0.88 -12.36
C LEU A 34 -10.58 1.83 -13.43
N LEU A 35 -11.88 1.71 -13.71
CA LEU A 35 -12.62 2.67 -14.51
C LEU A 35 -13.01 3.90 -13.67
N SER A 36 -13.47 4.96 -14.33
CA SER A 36 -13.93 6.17 -13.65
C SER A 36 -15.04 5.83 -12.65
N ASN A 37 -14.90 6.31 -11.41
CA ASN A 37 -15.82 6.08 -10.29
C ASN A 37 -15.94 4.61 -9.83
N GLU A 38 -15.09 3.71 -10.33
CA GLU A 38 -15.03 2.34 -9.80
C GLU A 38 -14.31 2.34 -8.44
N THR A 39 -14.86 1.60 -7.49
CA THR A 39 -14.22 1.34 -6.19
C THR A 39 -13.79 -0.11 -6.12
N TRP A 40 -12.63 -0.36 -5.53
CA TRP A 40 -12.12 -1.70 -5.32
C TRP A 40 -11.78 -1.93 -3.85
N VAL A 41 -12.28 -3.04 -3.32
CA VAL A 41 -11.98 -3.55 -2.00
C VAL A 41 -11.29 -4.89 -2.15
N ALA A 42 -10.16 -5.07 -1.47
CA ALA A 42 -9.41 -6.32 -1.43
C ALA A 42 -9.14 -6.73 0.01
N PRO A 43 -9.22 -8.03 0.34
CA PRO A 43 -8.84 -8.52 1.65
C PRO A 43 -7.33 -8.43 1.85
N LEU A 44 -6.92 -7.94 3.01
CA LEU A 44 -5.53 -7.92 3.46
C LEU A 44 -5.31 -9.03 4.49
N SER A 45 -4.46 -10.01 4.15
CA SER A 45 -4.07 -11.11 5.04
C SER A 45 -2.57 -11.07 5.28
N LEU A 46 -2.16 -10.96 6.54
CA LEU A 46 -0.76 -10.96 6.97
C LEU A 46 -0.58 -11.79 8.22
N ARG A 47 0.65 -12.30 8.41
CA ARG A 47 1.09 -12.99 9.63
C ARG A 47 2.25 -12.22 10.24
N LEU A 48 2.11 -11.88 11.52
CA LEU A 48 3.19 -11.34 12.34
C LEU A 48 3.76 -12.52 13.13
N ASN A 49 5.00 -12.89 12.82
CA ASN A 49 5.63 -14.09 13.40
C ASN A 49 6.30 -13.82 14.75
N GLU A 50 6.37 -12.56 15.16
CA GLU A 50 7.01 -12.12 16.38
C GLU A 50 6.05 -11.21 17.15
N THR A 51 6.18 -11.21 18.48
CA THR A 51 5.50 -10.25 19.34
C THR A 51 6.17 -8.89 19.25
N GLY A 52 5.40 -7.81 19.30
CA GLY A 52 5.95 -6.45 19.28
C GLY A 52 5.00 -5.42 18.69
N ASP A 53 5.49 -4.18 18.62
CA ASP A 53 4.80 -3.08 17.97
C ASP A 53 5.20 -3.00 16.49
N PHE A 54 4.20 -3.13 15.63
CA PHE A 54 4.35 -3.07 14.19
C PHE A 54 3.57 -1.88 13.63
N ARG A 55 4.11 -1.28 12.58
CA ARG A 55 3.46 -0.28 11.76
C ARG A 55 3.21 -0.89 10.38
N LEU A 56 1.94 -1.04 10.04
CA LEU A 56 1.50 -1.37 8.70
C LEU A 56 1.28 -0.08 7.92
N VAL A 57 1.80 -0.01 6.71
CA VAL A 57 1.63 1.13 5.81
C VAL A 57 1.15 0.64 4.46
N GLY A 58 0.03 1.18 3.99
CA GLY A 58 -0.49 0.96 2.64
C GLY A 58 -0.34 2.23 1.82
N GLU A 59 0.46 2.17 0.77
CA GLU A 59 0.75 3.31 -0.11
C GLU A 59 0.01 3.16 -1.43
N LEU A 60 -0.60 4.24 -1.90
CA LEU A 60 -1.27 4.26 -3.20
C LEU A 60 -0.35 4.85 -4.27
N TRP A 61 -0.17 4.08 -5.33
CA TRP A 61 0.59 4.43 -6.50
C TRP A 61 -0.31 4.33 -7.73
N MET A 62 -0.03 5.12 -8.75
CA MET A 62 -0.72 5.05 -10.02
C MET A 62 0.28 5.04 -11.17
N TYR A 63 -0.01 4.26 -12.20
CA TYR A 63 0.75 4.34 -13.42
C TYR A 63 0.36 5.60 -14.18
N ASP A 64 1.32 6.50 -14.38
CA ASP A 64 1.13 7.68 -15.20
C ASP A 64 1.16 7.28 -16.69
N PRO A 65 0.05 7.39 -17.42
CA PRO A 65 0.01 6.99 -18.83
C PRO A 65 0.81 7.92 -19.74
N LEU A 66 1.19 9.13 -19.29
CA LEU A 66 1.98 10.08 -20.07
C LEU A 66 3.48 9.79 -19.94
N ASN A 67 3.93 9.56 -18.71
CA ASN A 67 5.34 9.35 -18.40
C ASN A 67 5.76 7.87 -18.40
N LEU A 68 4.79 6.95 -18.55
CA LEU A 68 5.00 5.50 -18.53
C LEU A 68 5.71 4.99 -17.26
N THR A 69 5.49 5.71 -16.16
CA THR A 69 6.13 5.46 -14.87
C THR A 69 5.10 5.26 -13.77
N LEU A 70 5.41 4.40 -12.82
CA LEU A 70 4.65 4.28 -11.60
C LEU A 70 4.99 5.47 -10.69
N THR A 71 3.98 6.27 -10.35
CA THR A 71 4.13 7.50 -9.58
C THR A 71 3.38 7.38 -8.26
N TYR A 72 4.02 7.78 -7.16
CA TYR A 72 3.39 7.84 -5.85
C TYR A 72 2.32 8.93 -5.86
N THR A 73 1.12 8.62 -5.38
CA THR A 73 0.00 9.57 -5.41
C THR A 73 0.04 10.61 -4.29
N GLY A 74 0.86 10.38 -3.26
CA GLY A 74 0.81 11.15 -2.01
C GLY A 74 -0.16 10.58 -0.97
N GLU A 75 -1.01 9.63 -1.38
CA GLU A 75 -2.00 9.01 -0.51
C GLU A 75 -1.45 7.75 0.17
N TYR A 76 -1.69 7.62 1.47
CA TYR A 76 -1.37 6.43 2.23
C TYR A 76 -2.30 6.26 3.43
N VAL A 77 -2.39 5.03 3.92
CA VAL A 77 -2.99 4.68 5.20
C VAL A 77 -1.94 4.01 6.07
N GLN A 78 -2.02 4.22 7.38
CA GLN A 78 -1.18 3.50 8.33
C GLN A 78 -1.98 2.98 9.52
N LEU A 79 -1.56 1.83 10.02
CA LEU A 79 -2.10 1.20 11.22
C LEU A 79 -0.94 0.86 12.16
N ARG A 80 -1.11 1.11 13.45
CA ARG A 80 -0.23 0.57 14.49
C ARG A 80 -0.88 -0.66 15.09
N VAL A 81 -0.13 -1.76 15.15
CA VAL A 81 -0.57 -3.06 15.64
C VAL A 81 0.41 -3.50 16.70
N ASN A 82 -0.08 -3.72 17.92
CA ASN A 82 0.69 -4.41 18.96
C ASN A 82 0.32 -5.90 18.90
N ALA A 83 1.28 -6.75 18.55
CA ALA A 83 1.12 -8.19 18.56
C ALA A 83 1.63 -8.75 19.89
N THR A 84 0.72 -9.26 20.72
CA THR A 84 1.04 -9.93 21.98
C THR A 84 1.07 -11.45 21.79
N GLY A 85 1.98 -12.12 22.51
CA GLY A 85 2.04 -13.58 22.52
C GLY A 85 0.85 -14.18 23.26
N GLY A 86 0.37 -15.32 22.76
CA GLY A 86 -0.60 -16.18 23.44
C GLY A 86 0.07 -17.44 23.97
#